data_AF-A0A150U1T5-F1
#
_entry.id   AF-A0A150U1T5-F1
#
_cell.length_a   1.000
_cell.length_b   1.000
_cell.length_c   1.000
_cell.angle_alpha   90.00
_cell.angle_beta   90.00
_cell.angle_gamma   90.00
#
_symmetry.space_group_name_H-M   'P 1'
#
loop_
_entity.id
_entity.type
_entity.pdbx_description
1 polymer ?
#
loop_
_entity_poly.entity_id
_entity_poly.type
_entity_poly.pdbx_seq_one_letter_code
_entity_poly.pdbx_strand_id
1 'polypeptide(L)'
;MPPSPSPPTKASTSGPAPRAESIDVVLPLAQYAALCAELALSPSAVEAIFRRYGLDSDERRSTIDAAWKERLSKHPAEYAKWQELFRLYHAHFAKRDTPG
;
A
#
# COMPACT_ATOMS: atom_id res chain seq x y z
N MET A 1 46.08 -38.14 3.47
CA MET A 1 45.66 -37.53 2.18
C MET A 1 44.12 -37.36 2.20
N PRO A 2 43.59 -36.36 1.47
CA PRO A 2 42.47 -35.44 1.81
C PRO A 2 41.10 -35.93 1.20
N PRO A 3 39.96 -35.17 1.15
CA PRO A 3 39.80 -33.73 1.40
C PRO A 3 38.60 -33.25 2.25
N SER A 4 38.76 -32.00 2.69
CA SER A 4 37.70 -31.06 3.04
C SER A 4 36.87 -30.69 1.81
N PRO A 5 35.55 -30.51 1.95
CA PRO A 5 34.90 -29.41 1.26
C PRO A 5 34.08 -28.54 2.22
N SER A 6 34.46 -27.27 2.31
CA SER A 6 33.54 -26.19 2.66
C SER A 6 32.44 -26.07 1.59
N PRO A 7 31.19 -25.76 1.97
CA PRO A 7 30.34 -24.93 1.15
C PRO A 7 30.49 -23.45 1.59
N PRO A 8 30.83 -22.53 0.67
CA PRO A 8 30.58 -21.11 0.86
C PRO A 8 29.16 -20.82 0.40
N THR A 9 28.21 -20.60 1.33
CA THR A 9 26.97 -19.90 1.00
C THR A 9 26.86 -18.66 1.86
N LYS A 10 27.30 -17.55 1.27
CA LYS A 10 26.76 -16.23 1.55
C LYS A 10 25.24 -16.32 1.49
N ALA A 11 24.59 -16.28 2.64
CA ALA A 11 23.36 -15.54 2.77
C ALA A 11 23.61 -14.55 3.90
N SER A 12 24.10 -13.38 3.51
CA SER A 12 23.80 -12.15 4.22
C SER A 12 22.29 -12.05 4.34
N THR A 13 21.71 -12.67 5.36
CA THR A 13 20.56 -12.10 6.03
C THR A 13 21.21 -11.10 6.99
N SER A 14 21.80 -10.02 6.46
CA SER A 14 21.07 -8.75 6.39
C SER A 14 20.22 -8.70 7.65
N GLY A 15 20.82 -8.20 8.73
CA GLY A 15 20.12 -8.01 9.99
C GLY A 15 18.77 -7.38 9.70
N PRO A 16 17.74 -7.61 10.53
CA PRO A 16 16.46 -6.97 10.33
C PRO A 16 16.72 -5.47 10.39
N ALA A 17 16.92 -4.85 9.23
CA ALA A 17 16.96 -3.43 9.08
C ALA A 17 15.51 -3.06 9.37
N PRO A 18 15.21 -2.42 10.51
CA PRO A 18 13.89 -1.85 10.71
C PRO A 18 13.89 -0.58 9.86
N ARG A 19 13.83 -0.73 8.54
CA ARG A 19 13.84 0.39 7.60
C ARG A 19 12.66 0.41 6.66
N ALA A 20 11.83 -0.63 6.74
CA ALA A 20 10.50 -0.65 6.17
C ALA A 20 9.71 -1.72 6.92
N GLU A 21 9.22 -1.40 8.12
CA GLU A 21 7.89 -1.92 8.49
C GLU A 21 6.97 -1.31 7.44
N SER A 22 6.89 -2.03 6.34
CA SER A 22 6.66 -1.44 5.03
C SER A 22 5.24 -0.93 5.04
N ILE A 23 4.99 0.23 4.46
CA ILE A 23 3.62 0.65 4.18
C ILE A 23 2.85 -0.47 3.45
N ASP A 24 3.52 -1.34 2.69
CA ASP A 24 2.95 -2.58 2.13
C ASP A 24 2.41 -3.60 3.15
N VAL A 25 3.00 -3.69 4.35
CA VAL A 25 2.55 -4.56 5.46
C VAL A 25 1.38 -3.92 6.21
N VAL A 26 1.35 -2.59 6.30
CA VAL A 26 0.30 -1.83 6.99
C VAL A 26 -0.92 -1.61 6.09
N LEU A 27 -0.69 -1.36 4.80
CA LEU A 27 -1.70 -1.03 3.79
C LEU A 27 -1.15 -1.32 2.38
N PRO A 28 -1.36 -2.52 1.81
CA PRO A 28 -0.90 -2.86 0.47
C PRO A 28 -1.45 -1.91 -0.60
N LEU A 29 -0.74 -1.78 -1.72
CA LEU A 29 -1.08 -0.83 -2.80
C LEU A 29 -2.54 -0.92 -3.26
N ALA A 30 -3.07 -2.15 -3.34
CA ALA A 30 -4.47 -2.38 -3.70
C ALA A 30 -5.46 -1.81 -2.67
N GLN A 31 -5.14 -1.90 -1.38
CA GLN A 31 -5.95 -1.31 -0.31
C GLN A 31 -5.86 0.21 -0.31
N TYR A 32 -4.68 0.78 -0.58
CA TYR A 32 -4.53 2.22 -0.76
C TYR A 32 -5.30 2.75 -1.98
N ALA A 33 -5.25 2.03 -3.11
CA ALA A 33 -6.02 2.38 -4.30
C ALA A 33 -7.55 2.26 -4.06
N ALA A 34 -7.99 1.21 -3.38
CA ALA A 34 -9.38 1.03 -2.98
C ALA A 34 -9.84 2.14 -2.03
N LEU A 35 -9.01 2.51 -1.05
CA LEU A 35 -9.25 3.61 -0.12
C LEU A 35 -9.43 4.92 -0.89
N CYS A 36 -8.50 5.31 -1.77
CA CYS A 36 -8.66 6.52 -2.58
C CYS A 36 -9.94 6.49 -3.42
N ALA A 37 -10.29 5.35 -4.02
CA ALA A 37 -11.50 5.23 -4.84
C ALA A 37 -12.79 5.33 -4.00
N GLU A 38 -12.82 4.72 -2.82
CA GLU A 38 -13.95 4.75 -1.89
C GLU A 38 -14.15 6.15 -1.31
N LEU A 39 -13.07 6.85 -0.96
CA LEU A 39 -13.11 8.26 -0.50
C LEU A 39 -13.60 9.22 -1.60
N ALA A 40 -13.25 8.96 -2.87
CA ALA A 40 -13.68 9.79 -4.00
C ALA A 40 -15.19 9.70 -4.26
N LEU A 41 -15.79 8.53 -4.01
CA LEU A 41 -17.22 8.29 -4.21
C LEU A 41 -18.05 8.59 -2.97
N SER A 42 -17.51 8.35 -1.78
CA SER A 42 -18.19 8.57 -0.51
C SER A 42 -17.39 9.50 0.40
N PRO A 43 -17.26 10.80 0.02
CA PRO A 43 -16.60 11.79 0.87
C PRO A 43 -17.30 11.95 2.23
N SER A 44 -18.58 11.58 2.32
CA SER A 44 -19.36 11.61 3.57
C SER A 44 -19.01 10.47 4.54
N ALA A 45 -18.42 9.37 4.05
CA ALA A 45 -18.03 8.21 4.87
C ALA A 45 -16.53 8.18 5.19
N VAL A 46 -15.79 9.22 4.80
CA VAL A 46 -14.33 9.35 4.95
C VAL A 46 -13.86 9.01 6.36
N GLU A 47 -14.46 9.60 7.38
CA GLU A 47 -14.08 9.34 8.77
C GLU A 47 -14.34 7.90 9.21
N ALA A 48 -15.46 7.31 8.77
CA ALA A 48 -15.81 5.92 9.10
C ALA A 48 -14.88 4.92 8.40
N ILE A 49 -14.55 5.18 7.13
CA ILE A 49 -13.60 4.37 6.36
C ILE A 49 -12.23 4.45 7.03
N PHE A 50 -11.73 5.65 7.29
CA PHE A 50 -10.43 5.84 7.93
C PHE A 50 -10.36 5.22 9.34
N ARG A 51 -11.43 5.34 10.16
CA ARG A 51 -11.54 4.62 11.45
C ARG A 51 -11.41 3.12 11.31
N ARG A 52 -12.05 2.55 10.28
CA ARG A 52 -12.01 1.10 10.01
C ARG A 52 -10.61 0.59 9.65
N TYR A 53 -9.79 1.46 9.06
CA TYR A 53 -8.37 1.20 8.77
C TYR A 53 -7.44 1.59 9.92
N GLY A 54 -7.95 2.08 11.07
CA GLY A 54 -7.11 2.54 12.19
C GLY A 54 -6.38 3.86 11.91
N LEU A 55 -6.84 4.61 10.91
CA LEU A 55 -6.33 5.90 10.47
C LEU A 55 -7.21 7.04 11.01
N ASP A 56 -7.54 7.00 12.30
CA ASP A 56 -8.41 8.00 12.92
C ASP A 56 -7.79 9.41 12.91
N SER A 57 -6.46 9.50 12.90
CA SER A 57 -5.72 10.78 12.90
C SER A 57 -5.39 11.27 11.49
N ASP A 58 -5.75 12.52 11.20
CA ASP A 58 -5.45 13.17 9.92
C ASP A 58 -3.95 13.23 9.59
N GLU A 59 -3.12 13.35 10.63
CA GLU A 59 -1.66 13.29 10.52
C GLU A 59 -1.16 11.91 10.05
N ARG A 60 -1.75 10.81 10.56
CA ARG A 60 -1.42 9.45 10.09
C ARG A 60 -1.86 9.23 8.65
N ARG A 61 -3.03 9.75 8.27
CA ARG A 61 -3.51 9.70 6.88
C ARG A 61 -2.55 10.42 5.95
N SER A 62 -2.18 11.66 6.29
CA SER A 62 -1.26 12.48 5.51
C SER A 62 0.13 11.86 5.41
N THR A 63 0.60 11.20 6.48
CA THR A 63 1.88 10.49 6.49
C THR A 63 1.88 9.29 5.54
N ILE A 64 0.81 8.48 5.56
CA ILE A 64 0.67 7.32 4.67
C ILE A 64 0.49 7.76 3.21
N ASP A 65 -0.34 8.79 2.97
CA ASP A 65 -0.54 9.35 1.63
C ASP A 65 0.77 9.94 1.07
N ALA A 66 1.49 10.73 1.86
CA ALA A 66 2.78 11.30 1.47
C ALA A 66 3.83 10.22 1.18
N ALA A 67 3.90 9.18 2.00
CA ALA A 67 4.84 8.10 1.81
C ALA A 67 4.50 7.22 0.58
N TRP A 68 3.21 6.98 0.32
CA TRP A 68 2.76 6.36 -0.94
C TRP A 68 3.07 7.25 -2.13
N LYS A 69 2.77 8.53 -2.06
CA LYS A 69 3.02 9.50 -3.15
C LYS A 69 4.50 9.59 -3.48
N GLU A 70 5.37 9.66 -2.47
CA GLU A 70 6.83 9.63 -2.67
C GLU A 70 7.29 8.32 -3.33
N ARG A 71 6.76 7.18 -2.89
CA ARG A 71 7.08 5.88 -3.46
C ARG A 71 6.60 5.77 -4.91
N LEU A 72 5.37 6.17 -5.20
CA LEU A 72 4.80 6.15 -6.54
C LEU A 72 5.54 7.11 -7.49
N SER A 73 6.02 8.25 -7.01
CA SER A 73 6.89 9.15 -7.79
C SER A 73 8.24 8.53 -8.13
N LYS A 74 8.79 7.68 -7.25
CA LYS A 74 10.06 6.98 -7.48
C LYS A 74 9.89 5.70 -8.32
N HIS A 75 8.69 5.10 -8.31
CA HIS A 75 8.40 3.81 -8.93
C HIS A 75 7.24 3.91 -9.94
N PRO A 76 7.51 4.25 -11.21
CA PRO A 76 6.47 4.41 -12.22
C PRO A 76 5.69 3.11 -12.50
N ALA A 77 6.29 1.93 -12.30
CA ALA A 77 5.61 0.64 -12.41
C ALA A 77 4.55 0.43 -11.31
N GLU A 78 4.83 0.89 -10.08
CA GLU A 78 3.87 0.87 -8.97
C GLU A 78 2.76 1.91 -9.22
N TYR A 79 3.11 3.08 -9.78
CA TYR A 79 2.12 4.09 -10.17
C TYR A 79 1.15 3.59 -11.24
N ALA A 80 1.64 2.89 -12.26
CA ALA A 80 0.78 2.30 -13.29
C ALA A 80 -0.19 1.26 -12.69
N LYS A 81 0.30 0.38 -11.80
CA LYS A 81 -0.54 -0.58 -11.07
C LYS A 81 -1.57 0.12 -10.19
N TRP A 82 -1.17 1.16 -9.46
CA TRP A 82 -2.06 1.96 -8.63
C TRP A 82 -3.19 2.59 -9.44
N GLN A 83 -2.87 3.21 -10.59
CA GLN A 83 -3.88 3.80 -11.48
C GLN A 83 -4.85 2.76 -12.06
N GLU A 84 -4.37 1.57 -12.38
CA GLU A 84 -5.20 0.48 -12.91
C GLU A 84 -6.16 -0.05 -11.83
N LEU A 85 -5.63 -0.30 -10.63
CA LEU A 85 -6.42 -0.70 -9.46
C LEU A 85 -7.42 0.38 -9.06
N PHE A 86 -7.00 1.65 -9.04
CA PHE A 86 -7.88 2.79 -8.75
C PHE A 86 -9.06 2.83 -9.72
N ARG A 87 -8.83 2.68 -11.03
CA ARG A 87 -9.91 2.64 -12.03
C ARG A 87 -10.84 1.45 -11.83
N LEU A 88 -10.29 0.27 -11.53
CA LEU A 88 -11.04 -0.94 -11.23
C LEU A 88 -11.96 -0.76 -10.01
N TYR A 89 -11.40 -0.29 -8.90
CA TYR A 89 -12.15 -0.03 -7.67
C TYR A 89 -13.14 1.10 -7.84
N HIS A 90 -12.76 2.21 -8.48
CA HIS A 90 -13.66 3.33 -8.75
C HIS A 90 -14.85 2.89 -9.60
N ALA A 91 -14.64 2.09 -10.65
CA ALA A 91 -15.74 1.53 -11.43
C ALA A 91 -16.60 0.54 -10.62
N HIS A 92 -15.98 -0.26 -9.75
CA HIS A 92 -16.67 -1.21 -8.89
C HIS A 92 -17.53 -0.50 -7.82
N PHE A 93 -17.00 0.53 -7.17
CA PHE A 93 -17.71 1.33 -6.19
C PHE A 93 -18.76 2.24 -6.83
N ALA A 94 -18.51 2.82 -8.01
CA ALA A 94 -19.52 3.58 -8.75
C ALA A 94 -20.74 2.72 -9.11
N LYS A 95 -20.53 1.45 -9.44
CA LYS A 95 -21.62 0.47 -9.63
C LYS A 95 -22.34 0.09 -8.34
N ARG A 96 -21.68 0.21 -7.18
CA ARG A 96 -22.26 -0.09 -5.86
C ARG A 96 -23.03 1.09 -5.28
N ASP A 97 -22.67 2.31 -5.65
CA ASP A 97 -23.34 3.55 -5.25
C ASP A 97 -24.52 3.91 -6.17
N THR A 98 -24.89 3.04 -7.13
CA THR A 98 -26.16 3.19 -7.84
C THR A 98 -27.26 2.58 -6.96
N PRO A 99 -28.09 3.37 -6.26
CA PRO A 99 -29.30 2.83 -5.65
C PRO A 99 -30.29 2.64 -6.80
N GLY A 100 -30.68 1.40 -7.07
CA GLY A 100 -31.88 1.13 -7.84
C GLY A 100 -33.12 1.63 -7.10
#